data_AF-A0A7S3JBN6-F1
#
_entry.id   AF-A0A7S3JBN6-F1
#
_cell.length_a   1.000
_cell.length_b   1.000
_cell.length_c   1.000
_cell.angle_alpha   90.00
_cell.angle_beta   90.00
_cell.angle_gamma   90.00
#
_symmetry.space_group_name_H-M   'P 1'
#
loop_
_entity.id
_entity.type
_entity.pdbx_description
1 polymer ?
#
loop_
_entity_poly.entity_id
_entity_poly.type
_entity_poly.pdbx_seq_one_letter_code
_entity_poly.pdbx_strand_id
1 'polypeptide(L)'
;MPSLAFWSTGHMIISRIVLEELKSQAPEVLDQIQAEIDVLTGYSKEGNYSFVEAAEWADDNKGIPWTAFDDWHWVDTPIISPDFHGDPLYNKMNVTWAIDQMKRTLSFQKTPSFDSNLA
;
A
#
# COMPACT_ATOMS: atom_id res chain seq x y z
N MET A 1 8.70 -5.85 -19.90
CA MET A 1 9.63 -4.83 -19.41
C MET A 1 9.75 -4.99 -17.90
N PRO A 2 10.92 -4.81 -17.28
CA PRO A 2 10.98 -4.78 -15.82
C PRO A 2 10.16 -3.58 -15.31
N SER A 3 9.28 -3.79 -14.32
CA SER A 3 8.68 -2.66 -13.63
C SER A 3 9.75 -1.96 -12.80
N LEU A 4 9.77 -0.63 -12.82
CA LEU A 4 10.58 0.17 -11.90
C LEU A 4 9.85 0.23 -10.56
N ALA A 5 9.76 -0.92 -9.89
CA ALA A 5 9.21 -1.01 -8.54
C ALA A 5 10.32 -0.89 -7.51
N PHE A 6 9.94 -0.51 -6.29
CA PHE A 6 10.82 -0.57 -5.15
C PHE A 6 10.67 -1.94 -4.49
N TRP A 7 11.81 -2.51 -4.09
CA TRP A 7 11.81 -3.56 -3.08
C TRP A 7 11.87 -2.91 -1.68
N SER A 8 11.90 -3.72 -0.63
CA SER A 8 12.12 -3.36 0.78
C SER A 8 12.82 -2.00 1.03
N THR A 9 14.07 -1.87 0.60
CA THR A 9 14.87 -0.65 0.83
C THR A 9 14.23 0.62 0.26
N GLY A 10 13.62 0.55 -0.92
CA GLY A 10 12.99 1.71 -1.53
C GLY A 10 11.70 2.13 -0.80
N HIS A 11 10.89 1.15 -0.39
CA HIS A 11 9.71 1.41 0.46
C HIS A 11 10.10 2.10 1.77
N MET A 12 11.11 1.56 2.47
CA MET A 12 11.58 2.13 3.73
C MET A 12 12.18 3.53 3.57
N ILE A 13 12.93 3.81 2.49
CA ILE A 13 13.47 5.16 2.23
C ILE A 13 12.34 6.17 2.06
N ILE A 14 11.33 5.86 1.24
CA ILE A 14 10.18 6.74 1.02
C ILE A 14 9.45 6.97 2.34
N SER A 15 9.15 5.91 3.08
CA SER A 15 8.48 6.01 4.39
C SER A 15 9.31 6.80 5.41
N ARG A 16 10.64 6.73 5.37
CA ARG A 16 11.48 7.54 6.25
C ARG A 16 11.40 9.03 5.91
N ILE A 17 11.37 9.39 4.63
CA ILE A 17 11.17 10.77 4.20
C ILE A 17 9.81 11.28 4.72
N VAL A 18 8.74 10.50 4.49
CA VAL A 18 7.39 10.85 4.97
C VAL A 18 7.35 11.01 6.48
N LEU A 19 8.02 10.13 7.24
CA LEU A 19 8.11 10.24 8.69
C LEU A 19 8.71 11.59 9.13
N GLU A 20 9.83 12.01 8.51
CA GLU A 20 10.46 13.29 8.86
C GLU A 20 9.59 14.49 8.45
N GLU A 21 8.90 14.41 7.30
CA GLU A 21 7.95 15.44 6.88
C GLU A 21 6.76 15.54 7.85
N LEU A 22 6.17 14.41 8.28
CA LEU A 22 5.06 14.41 9.23
C LEU A 22 5.46 14.95 10.60
N LYS A 23 6.65 14.59 11.12
CA LYS A 23 7.17 15.18 12.37
C LYS A 23 7.23 16.70 12.30
N SER A 24 7.60 17.25 11.14
CA SER A 24 7.74 18.70 10.97
C SER A 24 6.41 19.39 10.69
N GLN A 25 5.50 18.76 9.94
CA GLN A 25 4.34 19.45 9.36
C GLN A 25 3.01 19.09 10.03
N ALA A 26 2.87 17.87 10.55
CA ALA A 26 1.62 17.33 11.09
C ALA A 26 1.89 16.28 12.19
N PRO A 27 2.53 16.65 13.31
CA PRO A 27 2.89 15.72 14.37
C PRO A 27 1.67 15.00 14.98
N GLU A 28 0.51 15.65 15.03
CA GLU A 28 -0.73 15.05 15.51
C GLU A 28 -1.26 13.93 14.60
N VAL A 29 -1.00 14.02 13.29
CA VAL A 29 -1.33 12.95 12.34
C VAL A 29 -0.37 11.79 12.52
N LEU A 30 0.91 12.09 12.76
CA LEU A 30 1.89 11.05 13.07
C LEU A 30 1.51 10.29 14.33
N ASP A 31 1.12 10.97 15.42
CA ASP A 31 0.71 10.34 16.67
C ASP A 31 -0.49 9.38 16.45
N GLN A 32 -1.46 9.78 15.63
CA GLN A 32 -2.61 8.93 15.28
C GLN A 32 -2.17 7.68 14.51
N ILE A 33 -1.34 7.85 13.48
CA ILE A 33 -0.84 6.72 12.69
C ILE A 33 -0.05 5.77 13.60
N GLN A 34 0.83 6.33 14.44
CA GLN A 34 1.70 5.58 15.34
C GLN A 34 0.89 4.72 16.32
N ALA A 35 -0.19 5.28 16.89
CA ALA A 35 -1.09 4.54 17.77
C ALA A 35 -1.75 3.32 17.10
N GLU A 36 -2.03 3.39 15.79
CA GLU A 36 -2.63 2.28 15.04
C GLU A 36 -1.59 1.23 14.63
N ILE A 37 -0.39 1.64 14.24
CA ILE A 37 0.64 0.72 13.73
C ILE A 37 1.53 0.12 14.82
N ASP A 38 1.59 0.71 16.01
CA ASP A 38 2.46 0.20 17.08
C ASP A 38 2.04 -1.18 17.59
N VAL A 39 0.78 -1.57 17.37
CA VAL A 39 0.33 -2.94 17.59
C VAL A 39 1.08 -3.94 16.71
N LEU A 40 1.61 -3.50 15.57
CA LEU A 40 2.36 -4.30 14.61
C LEU A 40 3.87 -4.32 14.89
N THR A 41 4.36 -3.56 15.87
CA THR A 41 5.80 -3.47 16.18
C THR A 41 6.41 -4.83 16.52
N GLY A 42 5.64 -5.74 17.11
CA GLY A 42 6.09 -7.12 17.38
C GLY A 42 6.36 -7.97 16.13
N TYR A 43 5.90 -7.53 14.96
CA TYR A 43 6.16 -8.14 13.66
C TYR A 43 7.23 -7.38 12.85
N SER A 44 7.73 -6.27 13.39
CA SER A 44 8.78 -5.46 12.77
C SER A 44 10.16 -6.10 13.02
N LYS A 45 11.09 -5.98 12.07
CA LYS A 45 12.39 -6.66 12.10
C LYS A 45 13.34 -6.04 13.13
N GLU A 46 13.33 -4.70 13.25
CA GLU A 46 14.12 -3.91 14.18
C GLU A 46 13.32 -3.49 15.42
N GLY A 47 11.99 -3.41 15.31
CA GLY A 47 11.06 -3.22 16.43
C GLY A 47 11.04 -1.80 17.03
N ASN A 48 11.75 -0.85 16.41
CA ASN A 48 11.87 0.51 16.92
C ASN A 48 11.40 1.58 15.91
N TYR A 49 11.05 1.18 14.69
CA TYR A 49 10.65 2.09 13.62
C TYR A 49 9.41 1.57 12.88
N SER A 50 8.37 1.21 13.61
CA SER A 50 7.13 0.61 13.09
C SER A 50 6.52 1.38 11.90
N PHE A 51 6.59 2.72 11.86
CA PHE A 51 6.17 3.51 10.69
C PHE A 51 6.94 3.17 9.41
N VAL A 52 8.26 3.04 9.52
CA VAL A 52 9.14 2.76 8.38
C VAL A 52 9.06 1.28 8.01
N GLU A 53 9.05 0.40 9.01
CA GLU A 53 9.09 -1.04 8.84
C GLU A 53 7.76 -1.61 8.31
N ALA A 54 6.62 -1.02 8.71
CA ALA A 54 5.31 -1.42 8.20
C ALA A 54 5.13 -1.16 6.70
N ALA A 55 6.01 -0.36 6.08
CA ALA A 55 5.95 -0.05 4.65
C ALA A 55 6.13 -1.28 3.74
N GLU A 56 6.74 -2.35 4.26
CA GLU A 56 6.97 -3.60 3.53
C GLU A 56 5.82 -4.60 3.68
N TRP A 57 4.89 -4.37 4.62
CA TRP A 57 3.91 -5.38 5.03
C TRP A 57 3.06 -5.92 3.88
N ALA A 58 2.68 -5.05 2.93
CA ALA A 58 1.89 -5.45 1.76
C ALA A 58 2.65 -6.42 0.84
N ASP A 59 3.98 -6.26 0.72
CA ASP A 59 4.84 -7.17 -0.03
C ASP A 59 5.15 -8.45 0.76
N ASP A 60 5.33 -8.36 2.08
CA ASP A 60 5.54 -9.53 2.94
C ASP A 60 4.37 -10.52 2.85
N ASN A 61 3.14 -10.01 2.67
CA ASN A 61 1.96 -10.84 2.47
C ASN A 61 1.98 -11.68 1.18
N LYS A 62 2.82 -11.36 0.20
CA LYS A 62 3.04 -12.20 -0.99
C LYS A 62 3.85 -13.46 -0.67
N GLY A 63 4.61 -13.43 0.42
CA GLY A 63 5.39 -14.57 0.91
C GLY A 63 4.54 -15.63 1.61
N ILE A 64 3.36 -15.25 2.08
CA ILE A 64 2.30 -16.19 2.45
C ILE A 64 1.38 -16.34 1.21
N PRO A 65 0.72 -17.49 0.95
CA PRO A 65 -0.11 -17.71 -0.25
C PRO A 65 -1.37 -16.82 -0.39
N TRP A 66 -1.35 -15.62 0.17
CA TRP A 66 -2.41 -14.64 0.16
C TRP A 66 -2.17 -13.60 -0.93
N THR A 67 -2.58 -13.94 -2.15
CA THR A 67 -2.35 -13.14 -3.36
C THR A 67 -3.42 -12.09 -3.65
N ALA A 68 -4.31 -11.82 -2.68
CA ALA A 68 -5.46 -10.93 -2.87
C ALA A 68 -5.07 -9.47 -3.22
N PHE A 69 -3.85 -9.06 -2.89
CA PHE A 69 -3.35 -7.71 -3.08
C PHE A 69 -2.24 -7.60 -4.13
N ASP A 70 -1.92 -8.68 -4.84
CA ASP A 70 -0.81 -8.69 -5.79
C ASP A 70 -0.97 -7.58 -6.83
N ASP A 71 -2.14 -7.54 -7.48
CA ASP A 71 -2.47 -6.56 -8.51
C ASP A 71 -2.51 -5.11 -8.00
N TRP A 72 -2.56 -4.89 -6.68
CA TRP A 72 -2.59 -3.55 -6.08
C TRP A 72 -1.22 -2.87 -6.07
N HIS A 73 -0.17 -3.52 -6.57
CA HIS A 73 1.19 -2.99 -6.59
C HIS A 73 1.61 -2.40 -7.94
N TRP A 74 0.81 -2.57 -9.00
CA TRP A 74 1.15 -2.08 -10.33
C TRP A 74 -0.08 -1.68 -11.14
N VAL A 75 0.17 -1.09 -12.32
CA VAL A 75 -0.80 -0.97 -13.41
C VAL A 75 -0.20 -1.64 -14.63
N ASP A 76 -0.85 -2.69 -15.12
CA ASP A 76 -0.43 -3.33 -16.37
C ASP A 76 -0.70 -2.40 -17.55
N THR A 77 0.37 -2.05 -18.26
CA THR A 77 0.28 -1.27 -19.50
C THR A 77 0.34 -2.25 -20.68
N PRO A 78 -0.74 -2.40 -21.46
CA PRO A 78 -0.78 -3.35 -22.57
C PRO A 78 0.18 -2.93 -23.68
N ILE A 79 0.90 -3.90 -24.24
CA ILE A 79 1.65 -3.72 -25.48
C ILE A 79 0.71 -4.08 -26.62
N ILE A 80 0.30 -3.07 -27.40
CA ILE A 80 -0.71 -3.21 -28.46
C ILE A 80 -0.01 -3.39 -29.81
N SER A 81 -0.37 -4.47 -30.52
CA SER A 81 0.11 -4.72 -31.87
C SER A 81 -0.52 -3.74 -32.88
N PRO A 82 0.19 -3.34 -33.96
CA PRO A 82 -0.38 -2.42 -34.96
C PRO A 82 -1.67 -2.89 -35.63
N ASP A 83 -1.93 -4.19 -35.66
CA ASP A 83 -3.11 -4.85 -36.22
C ASP A 83 -4.20 -5.18 -35.18
N PHE A 84 -4.03 -4.75 -33.93
CA PHE A 84 -5.03 -4.96 -32.89
C PHE A 84 -6.27 -4.11 -33.14
N HIS A 85 -7.43 -4.77 -33.24
CA HIS A 85 -8.73 -4.14 -33.38
C HIS A 85 -9.61 -4.55 -32.19
N GLY A 86 -9.59 -3.75 -31.12
CA GLY A 86 -10.37 -3.99 -29.92
C GLY A 86 -10.05 -2.99 -28.82
N ASP A 87 -10.71 -3.15 -27.67
CA ASP A 87 -10.36 -2.42 -26.46
C ASP A 87 -9.39 -3.26 -25.64
N PRO A 88 -8.23 -2.70 -25.23
CA PRO A 88 -7.36 -3.37 -24.29
C PRO A 88 -8.08 -3.67 -22.98
N LEU A 89 -7.87 -4.88 -22.46
CA LEU A 89 -8.35 -5.25 -21.13
C LEU A 89 -7.46 -4.60 -20.08
N TYR A 90 -8.09 -4.06 -19.04
CA TYR A 90 -7.40 -3.48 -17.89
C TYR A 90 -7.97 -4.05 -16.60
N ASN A 91 -7.09 -4.40 -15.67
CA ASN A 91 -7.49 -4.72 -14.30
C ASN A 91 -7.94 -3.42 -13.61
N LYS A 92 -9.19 -3.39 -13.16
CA LYS A 92 -9.77 -2.24 -12.44
C LYS A 92 -9.34 -2.18 -10.98
N MET A 93 -8.97 -3.32 -10.38
CA MET A 93 -8.49 -3.42 -9.00
C MET A 93 -6.97 -3.41 -8.98
N ASN A 94 -6.39 -2.27 -9.39
CA ASN A 94 -4.96 -2.05 -9.47
C ASN A 94 -4.48 -1.04 -8.42
N VAL A 95 -3.21 -0.65 -8.42
CA VAL A 95 -2.64 0.31 -7.45
C VAL A 95 -3.40 1.65 -7.38
N THR A 96 -3.95 2.14 -8.49
CA THR A 96 -4.73 3.40 -8.49
C THR A 96 -6.05 3.25 -7.74
N TRP A 97 -6.72 2.10 -7.91
CA TRP A 97 -7.93 1.76 -7.17
C TRP A 97 -7.61 1.56 -5.69
N ALA A 98 -6.51 0.87 -5.37
CA ALA A 98 -6.10 0.61 -3.99
C ALA A 98 -5.82 1.92 -3.24
N ILE A 99 -5.10 2.87 -3.86
CA ILE A 99 -4.88 4.21 -3.29
C ILE A 99 -6.22 4.93 -3.06
N ASP A 100 -7.17 4.88 -4.00
CA ASP A 100 -8.48 5.50 -3.81
C ASP A 100 -9.26 4.85 -2.65
N GLN A 101 -9.22 3.53 -2.52
CA GLN A 101 -9.84 2.83 -1.39
C GLN A 101 -9.16 3.19 -0.06
N MET A 102 -7.83 3.25 0.01
CA MET A 102 -7.11 3.64 1.22
C MET A 102 -7.48 5.05 1.66
N LYS A 103 -7.56 6.01 0.71
CA LYS A 103 -8.00 7.38 1.01
C LYS A 103 -9.43 7.44 1.53
N ARG A 104 -10.34 6.65 0.94
CA ARG A 104 -11.72 6.52 1.45
C ARG A 104 -11.74 5.93 2.85
N THR A 105 -10.98 4.86 3.08
CA THR A 105 -10.90 4.20 4.40
C THR A 105 -10.41 5.16 5.47
N LEU A 106 -9.35 5.92 5.20
CA LEU A 106 -8.80 6.92 6.13
C LEU A 106 -9.72 8.14 6.33
N SER A 107 -10.72 8.34 5.46
CA SER A 107 -11.71 9.42 5.64
C SER A 107 -12.83 9.07 6.63
N PHE A 108 -12.97 7.80 7.01
CA PHE A 108 -13.99 7.39 7.97
C PHE A 108 -13.64 7.83 9.39
N GLN A 109 -14.61 8.44 10.08
CA GLN A 109 -14.47 8.83 11.49
C GLN A 109 -14.84 7.71 12.48
N LYS A 110 -15.39 6.61 11.97
CA LYS A 110 -15.78 5.41 12.73
C LYS A 110 -15.53 4.19 11.86
N THR A 111 -15.14 3.08 12.48
CA THR A 111 -14.99 1.80 11.79
C THR A 111 -16.28 1.47 11.03
N PRO A 112 -16.24 1.33 9.70
CA PRO A 112 -17.39 0.90 8.92
C PRO A 112 -17.81 -0.51 9.34
N SER A 113 -19.11 -0.81 9.26
CA SER A 113 -19.58 -2.19 9.43
C SER A 113 -18.92 -3.08 8.37
N PHE A 114 -18.44 -4.25 8.77
CA PHE A 114 -17.88 -5.24 7.85
C PHE A 114 -18.93 -5.62 6.79
N ASP A 115 -18.63 -5.35 5.52
CA ASP A 115 -19.47 -5.78 4.39
C ASP A 115 -19.01 -7.16 3.93
N SER A 116 -19.80 -8.18 4.25
CA SER A 116 -19.54 -9.57 3.88
C SER A 116 -19.58 -9.83 2.37
N ASN A 117 -19.98 -8.85 1.55
CA ASN A 117 -20.03 -9.00 0.10
C ASN A 117 -18.70 -8.68 -0.60
N LEU A 118 -17.67 -8.27 0.15
CA LEU A 118 -16.32 -7.99 -0.36
C LEU A 118 -15.32 -9.13 -0.09
N ALA A 119 -15.77 -10.25 0.50
CA ALA A 119 -14.97 -11.42 0.84
C ALA A 119 -15.06 -12.54 -0.20
#